data_AF-A0A367QYJ4-F1
#
_entry.id   AF-A0A367QYJ4-F1
#
_cell.length_a   1.000
_cell.length_b   1.000
_cell.length_c   1.000
_cell.angle_alpha   90.00
_cell.angle_beta   90.00
_cell.angle_gamma   90.00
#
_symmetry.space_group_name_H-M   'P 1'
#
loop_
_entity.id
_entity.type
_entity.pdbx_description
1 polymer ?
#
loop_
_entity_poly.entity_id
_entity_poly.type
_entity_poly.pdbx_seq_one_letter_code
_entity_poly.pdbx_strand_id
1 'polypeptide(L)'
;MSLTPSATLVAQPNNLDPKNVLTLTDIARKLRNLNLVTEATYKEITHLIEQDGINSRSTLLYQLQRQALNRLLPRELRGSPVNIGISVENLTNEMRSELLKLLNQLRNSDVVSQRVYEKLQADIAAGRIKMDIQLFQYAAMQMEIDERFPIEVQQPYLNSLYSTGIFSAEGYTRLLQDLKSGNIKDKIEFLKYSDRALIFHLRDYSLNPYDYFPKIHSSVTQMLINTGVANISFENFSLELVKDTGYSDDKSYKAIASIRVNGKLYQQSSFYSVAEDNEDFIGRIESEEFLNLFNKILRDRGSEYRLYEIQAFSNDLGMPALDHSRFGVIALTENQAKAYFKQKDLHQETKLTTDRIEEILSLFQKIGLFNHLTQEQITAGRQKIIQSYITHPNDLLQAFDNLVVTVEWESGDVENPYQELTHHLAAVSRGMFTPSDISNEFDWQNQTAGQSFTLNNRRYSTKLEFNDDFLDPEFFTFIEQVVEQTVPDGRFYPLYQGAYDIIGYIFLTNEQRRILQSEGLVVLEASTKRN
;
A
#
# COMPACT_ATOMS: atom_id res chain seq x y z
N MET A 1 -6.90 49.32 -22.93
CA MET A 1 -7.08 48.37 -24.03
C MET A 1 -7.50 47.04 -23.41
N SER A 2 -8.78 46.70 -23.58
CA SER A 2 -9.39 45.47 -23.07
C SER A 2 -9.05 44.34 -24.03
N LEU A 3 -8.32 43.33 -23.56
CA LEU A 3 -8.08 42.09 -24.29
C LEU A 3 -9.08 41.06 -23.77
N THR A 4 -10.07 40.76 -24.60
CA THR A 4 -10.97 39.61 -24.44
C THR A 4 -10.20 38.31 -24.73
N PRO A 5 -10.46 37.21 -23.99
CA PRO A 5 -9.86 35.92 -24.30
C PRO A 5 -10.55 35.31 -25.52
N SER A 6 -9.73 34.90 -26.50
CA SER A 6 -10.16 34.12 -27.67
C SER A 6 -10.87 32.83 -27.26
N ALA A 7 -12.00 32.58 -27.90
CA ALA A 7 -12.80 31.38 -27.75
C ALA A 7 -12.00 30.10 -28.06
N THR A 8 -12.00 29.19 -27.10
CA THR A 8 -11.48 27.83 -27.19
C THR A 8 -12.24 27.06 -28.28
N LEU A 9 -11.54 26.64 -29.33
CA LEU A 9 -12.05 25.65 -30.28
C LEU A 9 -12.24 24.32 -29.54
N VAL A 10 -13.49 23.98 -29.23
CA VAL A 10 -13.87 22.63 -28.84
C VAL A 10 -13.80 21.76 -30.10
N ALA A 11 -12.75 20.96 -30.21
CA ALA A 11 -12.68 19.92 -31.22
C ALA A 11 -13.84 18.94 -30.98
N GLN A 12 -14.76 18.85 -31.95
CA GLN A 12 -15.79 17.82 -31.92
C GLN A 12 -15.11 16.44 -32.07
N PRO A 13 -15.51 15.44 -31.26
CA PRO A 13 -14.99 14.08 -31.41
C PRO A 13 -15.28 13.58 -32.81
N ASN A 14 -14.32 12.88 -33.41
CA ASN A 14 -14.47 12.23 -34.71
C ASN A 14 -15.79 11.44 -34.76
N ASN A 15 -16.71 11.86 -35.63
CA ASN A 15 -17.92 11.13 -35.98
C ASN A 15 -17.55 9.80 -36.69
N LEU A 16 -17.19 8.78 -35.91
CA LEU A 16 -17.37 7.40 -36.34
C LEU A 16 -18.88 7.13 -36.37
N ASP A 17 -19.39 6.60 -37.48
CA ASP A 17 -20.81 6.24 -37.63
C ASP A 17 -21.21 5.30 -36.47
N PRO A 18 -22.08 5.72 -35.52
CA PRO A 18 -22.40 4.95 -34.32
C PRO A 18 -23.11 3.62 -34.61
N LYS A 19 -23.39 3.31 -35.87
CA LYS A 19 -24.17 2.15 -36.31
C LYS A 19 -23.42 0.81 -36.34
N ASN A 20 -22.11 0.75 -36.06
CA ASN A 20 -21.33 -0.50 -36.19
C ASN A 20 -20.41 -0.83 -34.99
N VAL A 21 -20.66 -0.27 -33.80
CA VAL A 21 -19.92 -0.69 -32.59
C VAL A 21 -20.59 -1.93 -32.01
N LEU A 22 -19.93 -3.09 -32.11
CA LEU A 22 -20.41 -4.34 -31.50
C LEU A 22 -20.48 -4.19 -29.98
N THR A 23 -21.62 -4.57 -29.40
CA THR A 23 -21.78 -4.63 -27.95
C THR A 23 -21.02 -5.83 -27.36
N LEU A 24 -20.74 -5.82 -26.06
CA LEU A 24 -20.15 -6.99 -25.38
C LEU A 24 -21.03 -8.23 -25.49
N THR A 25 -22.37 -8.06 -25.51
CA THR A 25 -23.32 -9.15 -25.75
C THR A 25 -23.20 -9.72 -27.16
N ASP A 26 -22.98 -8.88 -28.18
CA ASP A 26 -22.74 -9.36 -29.54
C ASP A 26 -21.42 -10.12 -29.65
N ILE A 27 -20.36 -9.63 -29.00
CA ILE A 27 -19.06 -10.32 -28.90
C ILE A 27 -19.22 -11.66 -28.19
N ALA A 28 -19.92 -11.72 -27.05
CA ALA A 28 -20.21 -12.95 -26.32
C ALA A 28 -21.00 -13.96 -27.19
N ARG A 29 -21.95 -13.48 -27.99
CA ARG A 29 -22.70 -14.31 -28.95
C ARG A 29 -21.77 -14.88 -30.03
N LYS A 30 -20.83 -14.08 -30.55
CA LYS A 30 -19.82 -14.57 -31.51
C LYS A 30 -18.89 -15.61 -30.87
N LEU A 31 -18.44 -15.40 -29.63
CA LEU A 31 -17.65 -16.38 -28.89
C LEU A 31 -18.38 -17.73 -28.77
N ARG A 32 -19.68 -17.70 -28.46
CA ARG A 32 -20.54 -18.89 -28.45
C ARG A 32 -20.60 -19.55 -29.83
N ASN A 33 -20.88 -18.78 -30.88
CA ASN A 33 -21.02 -19.32 -32.24
C ASN A 33 -19.71 -19.92 -32.78
N LEU A 34 -18.56 -19.44 -32.30
CA LEU A 34 -17.24 -19.99 -32.61
C LEU A 34 -16.83 -21.16 -31.70
N ASN A 35 -17.73 -21.61 -30.82
CA ASN A 35 -17.53 -22.68 -29.84
C ASN A 35 -16.38 -22.41 -28.84
N LEU A 36 -16.10 -21.14 -28.56
CA LEU A 36 -15.12 -20.76 -27.52
C LEU A 36 -15.72 -20.84 -26.11
N VAL A 37 -17.04 -20.72 -26.00
CA VAL A 37 -17.80 -20.85 -24.75
C VAL A 37 -18.99 -21.77 -24.92
N THR A 38 -19.39 -22.45 -23.83
CA THR A 38 -20.60 -23.28 -23.80
C THR A 38 -21.86 -22.43 -23.69
N GLU A 39 -23.04 -23.02 -23.90
CA GLU A 39 -24.31 -22.31 -23.68
C GLU A 39 -24.49 -21.85 -22.23
N ALA A 40 -24.11 -22.69 -21.27
CA ALA A 40 -24.19 -22.34 -19.85
C ALA A 40 -23.28 -21.15 -19.52
N THR A 41 -22.05 -21.20 -20.02
CA THR A 41 -21.09 -20.11 -19.93
C THR A 41 -21.59 -18.82 -20.58
N TYR A 42 -22.16 -18.90 -21.78
CA TYR A 42 -22.67 -17.72 -22.49
C TYR A 42 -23.77 -17.01 -21.67
N LYS A 43 -24.66 -17.78 -21.04
CA LYS A 43 -25.68 -17.23 -20.14
C LYS A 43 -25.08 -16.55 -18.91
N GLU A 44 -24.07 -17.16 -18.29
CA GLU A 44 -23.34 -16.58 -17.16
C GLU A 44 -22.66 -15.26 -17.55
N ILE A 45 -21.93 -15.24 -18.67
CA ILE A 45 -21.28 -14.03 -19.19
C ILE A 45 -22.31 -12.94 -19.48
N THR A 46 -23.44 -13.28 -20.11
CA THR A 46 -24.50 -12.30 -20.43
C THR A 46 -25.09 -11.72 -19.15
N HIS A 47 -25.34 -12.56 -18.15
CA HIS A 47 -25.81 -12.10 -16.84
C HIS A 47 -24.79 -11.16 -16.16
N LEU A 48 -23.50 -11.50 -16.21
CA LEU A 48 -22.45 -10.62 -15.67
C LEU A 48 -22.34 -9.28 -16.43
N ILE A 49 -22.55 -9.27 -17.76
CA ILE A 49 -22.62 -8.02 -18.53
C ILE A 49 -23.81 -7.17 -18.07
N GLU A 50 -24.99 -7.78 -17.87
CA GLU A 50 -26.20 -7.09 -17.41
C GLU A 50 -26.04 -6.49 -15.99
N GLN A 51 -25.23 -7.11 -15.14
CA GLN A 51 -24.92 -6.65 -13.78
C GLN A 51 -23.67 -5.75 -13.71
N ASP A 52 -23.13 -5.29 -14.84
CA ASP A 52 -21.89 -4.50 -14.95
C ASP A 52 -20.63 -5.22 -14.40
N GLY A 53 -20.70 -6.53 -14.17
CA GLY A 53 -19.57 -7.38 -13.79
C GLY A 53 -18.60 -7.68 -14.95
N ILE A 54 -19.05 -7.51 -16.21
CA ILE A 54 -18.21 -7.51 -17.41
C ILE A 54 -18.55 -6.27 -18.22
N ASN A 55 -17.66 -5.29 -18.21
CA ASN A 55 -17.87 -3.97 -18.82
C ASN A 55 -16.83 -3.61 -19.88
N SER A 56 -15.99 -4.58 -20.26
CA SER A 56 -14.92 -4.42 -21.26
C SER A 56 -14.55 -5.76 -21.91
N ARG A 57 -13.82 -5.73 -23.04
CA ARG A 57 -13.34 -6.96 -23.70
C ARG A 57 -12.24 -7.63 -22.87
N SER A 58 -11.42 -6.84 -22.20
CA SER A 58 -10.42 -7.32 -21.22
C SER A 58 -11.07 -8.11 -20.08
N THR A 59 -12.11 -7.58 -19.42
CA THR A 59 -12.84 -8.32 -18.37
C THR A 59 -13.51 -9.59 -18.90
N LEU A 60 -14.02 -9.58 -20.14
CA LEU A 60 -14.54 -10.77 -20.80
C LEU A 60 -13.46 -11.84 -21.01
N LEU A 61 -12.24 -11.46 -21.41
CA LEU A 61 -11.11 -12.37 -21.58
C LEU A 61 -10.63 -12.97 -20.25
N TYR A 62 -10.64 -12.20 -19.15
CA TYR A 62 -10.38 -12.75 -17.81
C TYR A 62 -11.40 -13.84 -17.42
N GLN A 63 -12.67 -13.71 -17.81
CA GLN A 63 -13.66 -14.77 -17.59
C GLN A 63 -13.37 -16.02 -18.42
N LEU A 64 -12.89 -15.87 -19.66
CA LEU A 64 -12.45 -17.01 -20.47
C LEU A 64 -11.23 -17.71 -19.85
N GLN A 65 -10.27 -16.94 -19.34
CA GLN A 65 -9.13 -17.47 -18.59
C GLN A 65 -9.58 -18.29 -17.37
N ARG A 66 -10.47 -17.74 -16.54
CA ARG A 66 -11.00 -18.43 -15.35
C ARG A 66 -11.68 -19.75 -15.70
N GLN A 67 -12.37 -19.81 -16.83
CA GLN A 67 -13.01 -21.03 -17.31
C GLN A 67 -12.00 -22.06 -17.82
N ALA A 68 -10.96 -21.62 -18.55
CA ALA A 68 -9.86 -22.48 -18.95
C ALA A 68 -9.18 -23.09 -17.70
N LEU A 69 -8.90 -22.26 -16.69
CA LEU A 69 -8.35 -22.70 -15.40
C LEU A 69 -9.23 -23.74 -14.70
N ASN A 70 -10.54 -23.51 -14.64
CA ASN A 70 -11.50 -24.44 -14.02
C ASN A 70 -11.58 -25.81 -14.72
N ARG A 71 -11.20 -25.90 -16.00
CA ARG A 71 -11.11 -27.18 -16.72
C ARG A 71 -9.85 -27.97 -16.34
N LEU A 72 -8.78 -27.27 -15.98
CA LEU A 72 -7.50 -27.86 -15.59
C LEU A 72 -7.47 -28.25 -14.11
N LEU A 73 -8.23 -27.56 -13.26
CA LEU A 73 -8.28 -27.81 -11.82
C LEU A 73 -9.26 -28.92 -11.42
N PRO A 74 -8.86 -29.82 -10.50
CA PRO A 74 -9.78 -30.68 -9.75
C PRO A 74 -10.92 -29.87 -9.14
N ARG A 75 -12.10 -30.47 -9.01
CA ARG A 75 -13.32 -29.77 -8.56
C ARG A 75 -13.13 -29.16 -7.16
N GLU A 76 -12.32 -29.80 -6.34
CA GLU A 76 -11.98 -29.44 -4.96
C GLU A 76 -11.10 -28.19 -4.85
N LEU A 77 -10.38 -27.82 -5.91
CA LEU A 77 -9.48 -26.65 -5.95
C LEU A 77 -10.10 -25.45 -6.68
N ARG A 78 -11.36 -25.55 -7.12
CA ARG A 78 -12.05 -24.46 -7.82
C ARG A 78 -12.48 -23.38 -6.82
N GLY A 79 -11.98 -22.15 -7.02
CA GLY A 79 -12.37 -20.98 -6.23
C GLY A 79 -11.29 -20.47 -5.29
N SER A 80 -10.26 -21.26 -5.02
CA SER A 80 -9.06 -20.78 -4.32
C SER A 80 -8.13 -20.07 -5.30
N PRO A 81 -7.47 -18.96 -4.91
CA PRO A 81 -6.38 -18.36 -5.67
C PRO A 81 -5.16 -19.30 -5.61
N VAL A 82 -5.19 -20.39 -6.39
CA VAL A 82 -4.06 -21.31 -6.48
C VAL A 82 -3.07 -20.73 -7.48
N ASN A 83 -1.86 -20.42 -7.02
CA ASN A 83 -0.75 -20.08 -7.90
C ASN A 83 -0.23 -21.37 -8.53
N ILE A 84 -0.87 -21.83 -9.62
CA ILE A 84 -0.45 -23.07 -10.27
C ILE A 84 0.77 -22.77 -11.13
N GLY A 85 1.95 -23.17 -10.65
CA GLY A 85 3.18 -23.20 -11.43
C GLY A 85 3.13 -24.29 -12.50
N ILE A 86 2.24 -24.19 -13.49
CA ILE A 86 2.19 -25.13 -14.60
C ILE A 86 3.39 -24.87 -15.51
N SER A 87 4.48 -25.58 -15.24
CA SER A 87 5.63 -25.62 -16.15
C SER A 87 5.28 -26.51 -17.34
N VAL A 88 5.03 -25.89 -18.49
CA VAL A 88 4.92 -26.60 -19.76
C VAL A 88 6.30 -26.63 -20.42
N GLU A 89 6.87 -27.83 -20.52
CA GLU A 89 8.06 -28.04 -21.35
C GLU A 89 7.78 -27.66 -22.81
N ASN A 90 8.79 -27.05 -23.43
CA ASN A 90 8.87 -26.55 -24.82
C ASN A 90 7.61 -26.68 -25.72
N LEU A 91 7.13 -25.55 -26.23
CA LEU A 91 5.99 -25.45 -27.15
C LEU A 91 6.18 -26.32 -28.41
N THR A 92 5.39 -27.39 -28.56
CA THR A 92 5.39 -28.22 -29.78
C THR A 92 4.73 -27.51 -30.96
N ASN A 93 4.99 -27.99 -32.18
CA ASN A 93 4.35 -27.44 -33.40
C ASN A 93 2.82 -27.60 -33.39
N GLU A 94 2.32 -28.70 -32.83
CA GLU A 94 0.88 -28.97 -32.70
C GLU A 94 0.23 -27.98 -31.72
N MET A 95 0.81 -27.83 -30.52
CA MET A 95 0.35 -26.85 -29.53
C MET A 95 0.37 -25.43 -30.11
N ARG A 96 1.43 -25.06 -30.85
CA ARG A 96 1.52 -23.77 -31.53
C ARG A 96 0.39 -23.58 -32.55
N SER A 97 0.08 -24.61 -33.33
CA SER A 97 -1.02 -24.56 -34.31
C SER A 97 -2.38 -24.36 -33.64
N GLU A 98 -2.65 -25.07 -32.54
CA GLU A 98 -3.90 -24.91 -31.79
C GLU A 98 -4.01 -23.53 -31.14
N LEU A 99 -2.91 -22.97 -30.59
CA LEU A 99 -2.90 -21.60 -30.06
C LEU A 99 -3.18 -20.55 -31.14
N LEU A 100 -2.59 -20.69 -32.33
CA LEU A 100 -2.84 -19.77 -33.44
C LEU A 100 -4.29 -19.87 -33.94
N LYS A 101 -4.86 -21.07 -33.97
CA LYS A 101 -6.27 -21.28 -34.30
C LYS A 101 -7.18 -20.62 -33.27
N LEU A 102 -6.91 -20.81 -31.98
CA LEU A 102 -7.65 -20.16 -30.90
C LEU A 102 -7.54 -18.64 -30.98
N LEU A 103 -6.35 -18.09 -31.21
CA LEU A 103 -6.13 -16.65 -31.40
C LEU A 103 -6.91 -16.11 -32.61
N ASN A 104 -6.98 -16.85 -33.72
CA ASN A 104 -7.81 -16.48 -34.87
C ASN A 104 -9.31 -16.43 -34.52
N GLN A 105 -9.79 -17.38 -33.71
CA GLN A 105 -11.18 -17.36 -33.25
C GLN A 105 -11.46 -16.14 -32.34
N LEU A 106 -10.52 -15.79 -31.46
CA LEU A 106 -10.62 -14.58 -30.64
C LEU A 106 -10.62 -13.29 -31.47
N ARG A 107 -9.85 -13.25 -32.57
CA ARG A 107 -9.89 -12.13 -33.50
C ARG A 107 -11.23 -12.04 -34.24
N ASN A 108 -11.74 -13.18 -34.71
CA ASN A 108 -13.00 -13.26 -35.47
C ASN A 108 -14.25 -12.98 -34.63
N SER A 109 -14.17 -13.15 -33.30
CA SER A 109 -15.24 -12.75 -32.39
C SER A 109 -15.24 -11.26 -32.06
N ASP A 110 -14.21 -10.51 -32.50
CA ASP A 110 -13.93 -9.13 -32.13
C ASP A 110 -13.63 -8.90 -30.63
N VAL A 111 -13.43 -9.97 -29.84
CA VAL A 111 -12.98 -9.82 -28.45
C VAL A 111 -11.54 -9.33 -28.38
N VAL A 112 -10.72 -9.67 -29.37
CA VAL A 112 -9.34 -9.18 -29.54
C VAL A 112 -9.26 -8.21 -30.72
N SER A 113 -8.65 -7.04 -30.50
CA SER A 113 -8.39 -6.06 -31.56
C SER A 113 -7.27 -6.51 -32.51
N GLN A 114 -7.16 -5.89 -33.67
CA GLN A 114 -6.12 -6.24 -34.66
C GLN A 114 -4.71 -6.07 -34.08
N ARG A 115 -4.46 -4.97 -33.38
CA ARG A 115 -3.18 -4.67 -32.74
C ARG A 115 -2.79 -5.73 -31.72
N VAL A 116 -3.75 -6.13 -30.87
CA VAL A 116 -3.51 -7.16 -29.87
C VAL A 116 -3.30 -8.54 -30.52
N TYR A 117 -4.05 -8.85 -31.57
CA TYR A 117 -3.87 -10.09 -32.35
C TYR A 117 -2.44 -10.24 -32.89
N GLU A 118 -1.91 -9.20 -33.56
CA GLU A 118 -0.56 -9.22 -34.14
C GLU A 118 0.52 -9.41 -33.07
N LYS A 119 0.35 -8.77 -31.91
CA LYS A 119 1.25 -8.93 -30.78
C LYS A 119 1.24 -10.36 -30.23
N LEU A 120 0.06 -10.91 -29.96
CA LEU A 120 -0.08 -12.28 -29.44
C LEU A 120 0.43 -13.32 -30.43
N GLN A 121 0.26 -13.09 -31.73
CA GLN A 121 0.82 -13.95 -32.78
C GLN A 121 2.35 -14.00 -32.71
N ALA A 122 3.00 -12.84 -32.52
CA ALA A 122 4.45 -12.76 -32.33
C ALA A 122 4.90 -13.44 -31.02
N ASP A 123 4.15 -13.28 -29.92
CA ASP A 123 4.46 -13.89 -28.63
C ASP A 123 4.32 -15.42 -28.64
N ILE A 124 3.32 -15.96 -29.36
CA ILE A 124 3.21 -17.40 -29.64
C ILE A 124 4.40 -17.87 -30.50
N ALA A 125 4.77 -17.12 -31.53
CA ALA A 125 5.88 -17.47 -32.41
C ALA A 125 7.22 -17.54 -31.65
N ALA A 126 7.42 -16.63 -30.69
CA ALA A 126 8.57 -16.58 -29.80
C ALA A 126 8.53 -17.61 -28.64
N GLY A 127 7.45 -18.39 -28.52
CA GLY A 127 7.31 -19.41 -27.47
C GLY A 127 7.02 -18.84 -26.07
N ARG A 128 6.61 -17.57 -25.97
CA ARG A 128 6.24 -16.92 -24.70
C ARG A 128 4.86 -17.37 -24.20
N ILE A 129 3.96 -17.67 -25.14
CA ILE A 129 2.63 -18.23 -24.85
C ILE A 129 2.65 -19.70 -25.23
N LYS A 130 2.46 -20.58 -24.24
CA LYS A 130 2.58 -22.03 -24.40
C LYS A 130 1.25 -22.78 -24.25
N MET A 131 0.22 -22.14 -23.73
CA MET A 131 -1.08 -22.76 -23.47
C MET A 131 -2.24 -21.75 -23.56
N ASP A 132 -3.47 -22.28 -23.64
CA ASP A 132 -4.69 -21.51 -23.84
C ASP A 132 -4.98 -20.54 -22.69
N ILE A 133 -4.77 -20.96 -21.45
CA ILE A 133 -4.92 -20.10 -20.27
C ILE A 133 -3.98 -18.89 -20.35
N GLN A 134 -2.71 -19.10 -20.73
CA GLN A 134 -1.75 -18.01 -20.96
C GLN A 134 -2.21 -17.11 -22.13
N LEU A 135 -2.78 -17.68 -23.19
CA LEU A 135 -3.28 -16.89 -24.31
C LEU A 135 -4.43 -15.95 -23.89
N PHE A 136 -5.45 -16.47 -23.18
CA PHE A 136 -6.57 -15.65 -22.71
C PHE A 136 -6.11 -14.56 -21.76
N GLN A 137 -5.21 -14.92 -20.87
CA GLN A 137 -4.58 -14.05 -19.90
C GLN A 137 -3.82 -12.90 -20.58
N TYR A 138 -2.86 -13.20 -21.45
CA TYR A 138 -2.11 -12.18 -22.19
C TYR A 138 -3.03 -11.34 -23.09
N ALA A 139 -4.05 -11.95 -23.70
CA ALA A 139 -5.05 -11.22 -24.48
C ALA A 139 -5.83 -10.22 -23.61
N ALA A 140 -6.26 -10.61 -22.41
CA ALA A 140 -6.99 -9.74 -21.49
C ALA A 140 -6.18 -8.47 -21.17
N MET A 141 -4.89 -8.63 -20.85
CA MET A 141 -4.01 -7.52 -20.48
C MET A 141 -3.72 -6.60 -21.66
N GLN A 142 -3.42 -7.18 -22.83
CA GLN A 142 -3.14 -6.38 -24.02
C GLN A 142 -4.39 -5.64 -24.48
N MET A 143 -5.57 -6.26 -24.35
CA MET A 143 -6.84 -5.57 -24.55
C MET A 143 -7.07 -4.49 -23.51
N GLU A 144 -6.70 -4.70 -22.24
CA GLU A 144 -6.81 -3.66 -21.21
C GLU A 144 -5.96 -2.44 -21.57
N ILE A 145 -4.73 -2.64 -22.05
CA ILE A 145 -3.89 -1.55 -22.58
C ILE A 145 -4.58 -0.90 -23.79
N ASP A 146 -5.09 -1.70 -24.73
CA ASP A 146 -5.75 -1.26 -25.96
C ASP A 146 -7.02 -0.43 -25.69
N GLU A 147 -7.76 -0.76 -24.63
CA GLU A 147 -8.99 -0.09 -24.22
C GLU A 147 -8.73 1.13 -23.32
N ARG A 148 -7.69 1.09 -22.48
CA ARG A 148 -7.41 2.16 -21.51
C ARG A 148 -6.51 3.25 -22.06
N PHE A 149 -5.52 2.95 -22.89
CA PHE A 149 -4.52 3.92 -23.36
C PHE A 149 -4.81 4.68 -24.66
N PRO A 150 -5.96 4.54 -25.36
CA PRO A 150 -6.31 5.50 -26.41
C PRO A 150 -6.29 6.93 -25.88
N ILE A 151 -5.84 7.86 -26.73
CA ILE A 151 -5.73 9.27 -26.35
C ILE A 151 -7.07 9.84 -25.90
N GLU A 152 -8.17 9.44 -26.55
CA GLU A 152 -9.53 9.89 -26.23
C GLU A 152 -9.96 9.48 -24.81
N VAL A 153 -9.46 8.35 -24.32
CA VAL A 153 -9.77 7.82 -22.98
C VAL A 153 -8.91 8.49 -21.91
N GLN A 154 -7.61 8.69 -22.19
CA GLN A 154 -6.69 9.27 -21.20
C GLN A 154 -6.72 10.80 -21.16
N GLN A 155 -7.07 11.47 -22.26
CA GLN A 155 -6.95 12.91 -22.39
C GLN A 155 -7.66 13.71 -21.28
N PRO A 156 -8.89 13.38 -20.83
CA PRO A 156 -9.50 14.10 -19.70
C PRO A 156 -8.66 14.06 -18.43
N TYR A 157 -8.05 12.92 -18.13
CA TYR A 157 -7.14 12.77 -16.99
C TYR A 157 -5.85 13.55 -17.21
N LEU A 158 -5.21 13.40 -18.38
CA LEU A 158 -3.97 14.12 -18.71
C LEU A 158 -4.16 15.64 -18.72
N ASN A 159 -5.33 16.13 -19.14
CA ASN A 159 -5.71 17.55 -19.05
C ASN A 159 -5.73 18.03 -17.60
N SER A 160 -6.28 17.21 -16.69
CA SER A 160 -6.29 17.52 -15.26
C SER A 160 -4.87 17.61 -14.69
N LEU A 161 -3.99 16.67 -15.06
CA LEU A 161 -2.58 16.70 -14.63
C LEU A 161 -1.83 17.92 -15.19
N TYR A 162 -2.09 18.27 -16.45
CA TYR A 162 -1.52 19.46 -17.06
C TYR A 162 -2.03 20.74 -16.38
N SER A 163 -3.34 20.86 -16.13
CA SER A 163 -3.92 22.04 -15.48
C SER A 163 -3.46 22.26 -14.04
N THR A 164 -2.99 21.20 -13.37
CA THR A 164 -2.41 21.28 -12.02
C THR A 164 -0.88 21.47 -12.03
N GLY A 165 -0.27 21.58 -13.21
CA GLY A 165 1.15 21.86 -13.37
C GLY A 165 2.06 20.66 -13.05
N ILE A 166 1.52 19.44 -13.12
CA ILE A 166 2.32 18.20 -13.02
C ILE A 166 3.18 18.03 -14.28
N PHE A 167 2.61 18.34 -15.44
CA PHE A 167 3.33 18.37 -16.71
C PHE A 167 3.60 19.81 -17.13
N SER A 168 4.80 20.07 -17.63
CA SER A 168 5.07 21.28 -18.41
C SER A 168 4.33 21.23 -19.75
N ALA A 169 4.18 22.36 -20.43
CA ALA A 169 3.53 22.41 -21.74
C ALA A 169 4.24 21.51 -22.76
N GLU A 170 5.58 21.48 -22.73
CA GLU A 170 6.39 20.61 -23.57
C GLU A 170 6.23 19.13 -23.19
N GLY A 171 6.30 18.81 -21.88
CA GLY A 171 6.09 17.46 -21.37
C GLY A 171 4.72 16.90 -21.78
N TYR A 172 3.65 17.66 -21.56
CA TYR A 172 2.30 17.30 -21.95
C TYR A 172 2.15 17.08 -23.46
N THR A 173 2.72 17.97 -24.28
CA THR A 173 2.67 17.83 -25.74
C THR A 173 3.35 16.55 -26.21
N ARG A 174 4.56 16.27 -25.69
CA ARG A 174 5.30 15.03 -26.00
C ARG A 174 4.53 13.79 -25.54
N LEU A 175 3.93 13.84 -24.35
CA LEU A 175 3.11 12.74 -23.82
C LEU A 175 1.94 12.41 -24.74
N LEU A 176 1.17 13.40 -25.19
CA LEU A 176 0.07 13.16 -26.12
C LEU A 176 0.54 12.57 -27.46
N GLN A 177 1.69 13.02 -27.96
CA GLN A 177 2.28 12.48 -29.19
C GLN A 177 2.66 11.01 -29.02
N ASP A 178 3.35 10.65 -27.94
CA ASP A 178 3.78 9.28 -27.66
C ASP A 178 2.61 8.35 -27.30
N LEU A 179 1.56 8.88 -26.68
CA LEU A 179 0.33 8.13 -26.47
C LEU A 179 -0.36 7.82 -27.81
N LYS A 180 -0.43 8.81 -28.71
CA LYS A 180 -1.03 8.65 -30.05
C LYS A 180 -0.24 7.69 -30.94
N SER A 181 1.08 7.63 -30.81
CA SER A 181 1.92 6.67 -31.53
C SER A 181 1.91 5.26 -30.91
N GLY A 182 1.31 5.08 -29.73
CA GLY A 182 1.31 3.81 -29.01
C GLY A 182 2.66 3.47 -28.37
N ASN A 183 3.50 4.47 -28.11
CA ASN A 183 4.79 4.30 -27.43
C ASN A 183 4.65 4.12 -25.91
N ILE A 184 3.51 4.54 -25.34
CA ILE A 184 3.20 4.38 -23.92
C ILE A 184 2.48 3.07 -23.66
N LYS A 185 3.02 2.25 -22.75
CA LYS A 185 2.53 0.90 -22.44
C LYS A 185 1.89 0.79 -21.07
N ASP A 186 2.24 1.67 -20.15
CA ASP A 186 1.73 1.69 -18.78
C ASP A 186 1.67 3.13 -18.24
N LYS A 187 1.08 3.32 -17.05
CA LYS A 187 0.93 4.66 -16.45
C LYS A 187 2.22 5.18 -15.84
N ILE A 188 3.14 4.31 -15.40
CA ILE A 188 4.41 4.77 -14.83
C ILE A 188 5.24 5.49 -15.89
N GLU A 189 5.10 5.14 -17.17
CA GLU A 189 5.75 5.84 -18.27
C GLU A 189 5.31 7.31 -18.43
N PHE A 190 4.18 7.73 -17.86
CA PHE A 190 3.81 9.16 -17.82
C PHE A 190 4.84 9.99 -17.04
N LEU A 191 5.57 9.39 -16.10
CA LEU A 191 6.61 10.07 -15.34
C LEU A 191 7.75 10.60 -16.21
N LYS A 192 8.01 9.99 -17.39
CA LYS A 192 9.05 10.46 -18.34
C LYS A 192 8.79 11.89 -18.85
N TYR A 193 7.57 12.40 -18.67
CA TYR A 193 7.13 13.71 -19.15
C TYR A 193 6.95 14.74 -18.04
N SER A 194 7.27 14.38 -16.79
CA SER A 194 7.34 15.30 -15.65
C SER A 194 8.79 15.54 -15.28
N ASP A 195 9.19 16.80 -15.19
CA ASP A 195 10.55 17.16 -14.79
C ASP A 195 10.82 16.78 -13.31
N ARG A 196 9.75 16.62 -12.52
CA ARG A 196 9.78 16.29 -11.07
C ARG A 196 9.60 14.80 -10.80
N ALA A 197 9.95 13.94 -11.75
CA ALA A 197 9.80 12.51 -11.60
C ALA A 197 11.02 11.72 -12.08
N LEU A 198 11.16 10.52 -11.55
CA LEU A 198 12.16 9.52 -11.92
C LEU A 198 11.49 8.15 -12.06
N ILE A 199 12.06 7.30 -12.91
CA ILE A 199 11.74 5.87 -12.98
C ILE A 199 13.03 5.12 -12.68
N PHE A 200 12.98 4.25 -11.67
CA PHE A 200 14.06 3.36 -11.32
C PHE A 200 13.79 1.98 -11.92
N HIS A 201 14.78 1.45 -12.62
CA HIS A 201 14.78 0.09 -13.14
C HIS A 201 15.78 -0.72 -12.31
N LEU A 202 15.31 -1.48 -11.32
CA LEU A 202 16.16 -2.22 -10.36
C LEU A 202 17.04 -3.29 -11.03
N ARG A 203 16.65 -3.74 -12.22
CA ARG A 203 17.47 -4.60 -13.11
C ARG A 203 18.79 -3.95 -13.52
N ASP A 204 18.84 -2.61 -13.56
CA ASP A 204 20.03 -1.86 -13.99
C ASP A 204 21.02 -1.63 -12.84
N TYR A 205 20.67 -2.06 -11.62
CA TYR A 205 21.48 -1.89 -10.42
C TYR A 205 22.09 -3.22 -9.97
N SER A 206 23.31 -3.18 -9.43
CA SER A 206 23.92 -4.38 -8.82
C SER A 206 23.09 -4.88 -7.64
N LEU A 207 23.17 -6.18 -7.32
CA LEU A 207 22.46 -6.78 -6.18
C LEU A 207 22.98 -6.28 -4.82
N ASN A 208 24.18 -5.71 -4.77
CA ASN A 208 24.79 -5.21 -3.53
C ASN A 208 24.13 -3.90 -3.06
N PRO A 209 23.44 -3.87 -1.90
CA PRO A 209 22.73 -2.68 -1.41
C PRO A 209 23.64 -1.47 -1.20
N TYR A 210 24.91 -1.68 -0.84
CA TYR A 210 25.88 -0.60 -0.68
C TYR A 210 26.22 0.13 -1.99
N ASP A 211 25.95 -0.48 -3.15
CA ASP A 211 26.17 0.14 -4.45
C ASP A 211 24.95 0.91 -4.95
N TYR A 212 23.73 0.39 -4.75
CA TYR A 212 22.53 0.97 -5.35
C TYR A 212 21.77 1.93 -4.44
N PHE A 213 21.75 1.72 -3.12
CA PHE A 213 21.11 2.67 -2.19
C PHE A 213 21.66 4.09 -2.37
N PRO A 214 23.00 4.33 -2.35
CA PRO A 214 23.53 5.67 -2.55
C PRO A 214 23.15 6.28 -3.91
N LYS A 215 23.11 5.47 -4.98
CA LYS A 215 22.78 5.94 -6.33
C LYS A 215 21.32 6.37 -6.46
N ILE A 216 20.39 5.58 -5.92
CA ILE A 216 18.96 5.92 -5.93
C ILE A 216 18.73 7.19 -5.09
N HIS A 217 19.29 7.26 -3.88
CA HIS A 217 19.18 8.44 -3.01
C HIS A 217 19.76 9.71 -3.66
N SER A 218 20.94 9.60 -4.28
CA SER A 218 21.58 10.70 -4.99
C SER A 218 20.75 11.15 -6.20
N SER A 219 20.15 10.22 -6.94
CA SER A 219 19.31 10.53 -8.10
C SER A 219 18.07 11.32 -7.69
N VAL A 220 17.36 10.88 -6.64
CA VAL A 220 16.21 11.62 -6.09
C VAL A 220 16.62 13.01 -5.61
N THR A 221 17.75 13.10 -4.92
CA THR A 221 18.28 14.40 -4.47
C THR A 221 18.54 15.34 -5.66
N GLN A 222 19.21 14.86 -6.70
CA GLN A 222 19.52 15.66 -7.87
C GLN A 222 18.25 16.11 -8.60
N MET A 223 17.23 15.25 -8.69
CA MET A 223 15.91 15.62 -9.21
C MET A 223 15.30 16.76 -8.38
N LEU A 224 15.31 16.67 -7.05
CA LEU A 224 14.77 17.71 -6.17
C LEU A 224 15.51 19.06 -6.32
N ILE A 225 16.84 19.04 -6.48
CA ILE A 225 17.67 20.24 -6.71
C ILE A 225 17.38 20.85 -8.08
N ASN A 226 17.45 20.05 -9.15
CA ASN A 226 17.32 20.51 -10.52
C ASN A 226 15.95 21.12 -10.81
N THR A 227 14.92 20.65 -10.10
CA THR A 227 13.54 21.10 -10.29
C THR A 227 13.14 22.23 -9.33
N GLY A 228 14.06 22.66 -8.47
CA GLY A 228 13.81 23.69 -7.47
C GLY A 228 12.84 23.27 -6.36
N VAL A 229 12.52 21.98 -6.22
CA VAL A 229 11.67 21.47 -5.14
C VAL A 229 12.36 21.61 -3.79
N ALA A 230 13.68 21.40 -3.74
CA ALA A 230 14.47 21.62 -2.54
C ALA A 230 15.93 21.97 -2.85
N ASN A 231 16.50 22.92 -2.11
CA ASN A 231 17.93 23.22 -2.16
C ASN A 231 18.68 22.45 -1.07
N ILE A 232 18.92 21.16 -1.29
CA ILE A 232 19.55 20.24 -0.35
C ILE A 232 20.98 19.90 -0.77
N SER A 233 21.93 19.89 0.17
CA SER A 233 23.26 19.31 -0.03
C SER A 233 23.21 17.81 0.32
N PHE A 234 23.54 16.94 -0.63
CA PHE A 234 23.64 15.50 -0.39
C PHE A 234 25.06 15.15 0.06
N GLU A 235 25.27 15.05 1.37
CA GLU A 235 26.58 14.77 1.93
C GLU A 235 26.52 13.63 2.94
N ASN A 236 27.61 12.86 3.00
CA ASN A 236 27.85 11.83 4.01
C ASN A 236 26.73 10.79 4.07
N PHE A 237 26.26 10.32 2.90
CA PHE A 237 25.36 9.18 2.85
C PHE A 237 26.05 7.95 3.47
N SER A 238 25.37 7.28 4.38
CA SER A 238 25.78 5.98 4.90
C SER A 238 24.59 5.04 4.95
N LEU A 239 24.87 3.76 4.75
CA LEU A 239 23.92 2.68 4.91
C LEU A 239 24.44 1.73 5.98
N GLU A 240 23.57 1.36 6.91
CA GLU A 240 23.81 0.29 7.88
C GLU A 240 22.73 -0.77 7.69
N LEU A 241 23.12 -2.05 7.66
CA LEU A 241 22.19 -3.17 7.63
C LEU A 241 22.20 -3.86 8.99
N VAL A 242 21.07 -3.81 9.69
CA VAL A 242 20.88 -4.45 11.00
C VAL A 242 19.96 -5.65 10.82
N LYS A 243 20.35 -6.84 11.28
CA LYS A 243 19.48 -8.03 11.17
C LYS A 243 18.12 -7.76 11.83
N ASP A 244 17.03 -8.03 11.12
CA ASP A 244 15.70 -7.90 11.68
C ASP A 244 15.30 -9.20 12.38
N THR A 245 15.12 -9.15 13.69
CA THR A 245 14.70 -10.32 14.49
C THR A 245 13.18 -10.48 14.55
N GLY A 246 12.41 -9.54 13.97
CA GLY A 246 10.95 -9.61 13.92
C GLY A 246 10.43 -10.58 12.86
N TYR A 247 11.24 -10.94 11.88
CA TYR A 247 10.88 -11.88 10.82
C TYR A 247 11.59 -13.22 11.04
N SER A 248 10.88 -14.31 10.74
CA SER A 248 11.40 -15.68 10.88
C SER A 248 12.47 -16.03 9.83
N ASP A 249 12.64 -15.19 8.80
CA ASP A 249 13.63 -15.40 7.75
C ASP A 249 15.00 -14.81 8.14
N ASP A 250 16.02 -15.66 8.08
CA ASP A 250 17.43 -15.30 8.34
C ASP A 250 17.99 -14.24 7.36
N LYS A 251 17.26 -13.92 6.29
CA LYS A 251 17.67 -12.96 5.25
C LYS A 251 16.98 -11.58 5.36
N SER A 252 16.25 -11.32 6.45
CA SER A 252 15.59 -10.04 6.69
C SER A 252 16.46 -9.06 7.49
N TYR A 253 16.54 -7.82 7.04
CA TYR A 253 17.32 -6.74 7.63
C TYR A 253 16.54 -5.44 7.67
N LYS A 254 16.95 -4.55 8.57
CA LYS A 254 16.63 -3.13 8.56
C LYS A 254 17.77 -2.39 7.88
N ALA A 255 17.48 -1.78 6.73
CA ALA A 255 18.36 -0.87 6.03
C ALA A 255 18.20 0.55 6.61
N ILE A 256 19.18 0.99 7.40
CA ILE A 256 19.19 2.32 8.00
C ILE A 256 20.00 3.25 7.10
N ALA A 257 19.29 4.02 6.28
CA ALA A 257 19.89 5.08 5.47
C ALA A 257 20.07 6.34 6.33
N SER A 258 21.25 6.94 6.29
CA SER A 258 21.58 8.17 7.00
C SER A 258 22.17 9.21 6.06
N ILE A 259 21.75 10.46 6.20
CA ILE A 259 22.20 11.58 5.37
C ILE A 259 22.30 12.85 6.21
N ARG A 260 23.31 13.68 5.95
CA ARG A 260 23.39 15.02 6.52
C ARG A 260 22.95 16.06 5.49
N VAL A 261 21.91 16.83 5.82
CA VAL A 261 21.39 17.93 4.99
C VAL A 261 21.54 19.23 5.77
N ASN A 262 22.30 20.19 5.24
CA ASN A 262 22.58 21.47 5.88
C ASN A 262 23.02 21.35 7.35
N GLY A 263 23.84 20.34 7.67
CA GLY A 263 24.33 20.11 9.03
C GLY A 263 23.39 19.33 9.95
N LYS A 264 22.15 19.01 9.55
CA LYS A 264 21.22 18.16 10.32
C LYS A 264 21.29 16.72 9.82
N LEU A 265 21.37 15.76 10.75
CA LEU A 265 21.34 14.33 10.44
C LEU A 265 19.89 13.86 10.29
N TYR A 266 19.60 13.19 9.19
CA TYR A 266 18.34 12.49 8.96
C TYR A 266 18.63 11.01 8.80
N GLN A 267 17.76 10.18 9.37
CA GLN A 267 17.82 8.73 9.23
C GLN A 267 16.44 8.19 8.85
N GLN A 268 16.45 7.04 8.18
CA GLN A 268 15.26 6.27 7.89
C GLN A 268 15.64 4.79 7.92
N SER A 269 14.87 3.99 8.64
CA SER A 269 14.93 2.53 8.58
C SER A 269 13.92 2.06 7.54
N SER A 270 14.34 1.12 6.70
CA SER A 270 13.45 0.42 5.78
C SER A 270 13.67 -1.09 5.88
N PHE A 271 12.63 -1.88 5.61
CA PHE A 271 12.79 -3.31 5.43
C PHE A 271 13.68 -3.58 4.20
N TYR A 272 14.54 -4.57 4.34
CA TYR A 272 15.42 -5.06 3.28
C TYR A 272 15.53 -6.58 3.37
N SER A 273 15.25 -7.25 2.26
CA SER A 273 15.51 -8.67 2.08
C SER A 273 16.59 -8.89 1.01
N VAL A 274 17.46 -9.86 1.26
CA VAL A 274 18.50 -10.21 0.30
C VAL A 274 17.88 -10.98 -0.86
N ALA A 275 17.75 -10.31 -2.01
CA ALA A 275 17.38 -10.96 -3.26
C ALA A 275 18.40 -12.05 -3.62
N GLU A 276 17.91 -13.25 -3.93
CA GLU A 276 18.75 -14.40 -4.30
C GLU A 276 19.30 -14.26 -5.74
N ASP A 277 18.58 -13.57 -6.61
CA ASP A 277 18.95 -13.32 -8.00
C ASP A 277 18.42 -11.98 -8.54
N ASN A 278 18.64 -11.73 -9.83
CA ASN A 278 18.17 -10.53 -10.55
C ASN A 278 16.73 -10.68 -11.08
N GLU A 279 15.99 -11.71 -10.68
CA GLU A 279 14.58 -11.89 -11.03
C GLU A 279 13.67 -11.57 -9.84
N ASP A 280 14.18 -11.74 -8.61
CA ASP A 280 13.53 -11.28 -7.38
C ASP A 280 13.92 -9.84 -7.01
N PHE A 281 12.90 -9.00 -6.92
CA PHE A 281 13.04 -7.59 -6.51
C PHE A 281 12.26 -7.27 -5.24
N ILE A 282 11.49 -8.23 -4.72
CA ILE A 282 10.69 -8.05 -3.53
C ILE A 282 11.64 -7.81 -2.35
N GLY A 283 11.37 -6.77 -1.56
CA GLY A 283 12.21 -6.42 -0.43
C GLY A 283 13.60 -5.89 -0.77
N ARG A 284 14.01 -5.74 -2.05
CA ARG A 284 15.30 -5.06 -2.36
C ARG A 284 15.26 -3.60 -1.90
N ILE A 285 14.13 -2.95 -2.11
CA ILE A 285 13.86 -1.61 -1.61
C ILE A 285 12.36 -1.49 -1.39
N GLU A 286 11.95 -1.25 -0.15
CA GLU A 286 10.59 -0.79 0.13
C GLU A 286 10.50 0.67 -0.28
N SER A 287 10.01 0.90 -1.50
CA SER A 287 9.99 2.21 -2.15
C SER A 287 9.24 3.25 -1.33
N GLU A 288 8.09 2.91 -0.73
CA GLU A 288 7.36 3.81 0.17
C GLU A 288 8.23 4.26 1.37
N GLU A 289 8.89 3.32 2.04
CA GLU A 289 9.74 3.60 3.20
C GLU A 289 11.01 4.37 2.83
N PHE A 290 11.54 4.16 1.64
CA PHE A 290 12.67 4.94 1.13
C PHE A 290 12.30 6.43 0.97
N LEU A 291 11.09 6.73 0.49
CA LEU A 291 10.63 8.11 0.27
C LEU A 291 10.44 8.89 1.57
N ASN A 292 10.17 8.20 2.66
CA ASN A 292 9.98 8.77 3.99
C ASN A 292 11.17 9.63 4.46
N LEU A 293 12.40 9.24 4.14
CA LEU A 293 13.59 10.05 4.44
C LEU A 293 13.52 11.44 3.80
N PHE A 294 13.19 11.47 2.50
CA PHE A 294 13.06 12.72 1.74
C PHE A 294 11.88 13.53 2.19
N ASN A 295 10.73 12.89 2.47
CA ASN A 295 9.55 13.59 2.94
C ASN A 295 9.77 14.22 4.32
N LYS A 296 10.53 13.58 5.21
CA LYS A 296 11.00 14.17 6.48
C LYS A 296 11.85 15.42 6.24
N ILE A 297 12.82 15.35 5.33
CA ILE A 297 13.67 16.50 4.95
C ILE A 297 12.84 17.64 4.35
N LEU A 298 11.94 17.33 3.41
CA LEU A 298 11.08 18.31 2.73
C LEU A 298 10.14 19.00 3.72
N ARG A 299 9.59 18.24 4.67
CA ARG A 299 8.71 18.76 5.72
C ARG A 299 9.44 19.71 6.68
N ASP A 300 10.61 19.33 7.17
CA ASP A 300 11.45 20.18 8.04
C ASP A 300 11.80 21.52 7.37
N ARG A 301 11.87 21.53 6.04
CA ARG A 301 12.17 22.72 5.25
C ARG A 301 10.94 23.51 4.83
N GLY A 302 9.74 23.09 5.25
CA GLY A 302 8.48 23.73 4.88
C GLY A 302 8.17 23.64 3.38
N SER A 303 8.72 22.66 2.67
CA SER A 303 8.35 22.45 1.27
C SER A 303 6.90 22.01 1.16
N GLU A 304 6.18 22.54 0.18
CA GLU A 304 4.80 22.13 -0.14
C GLU A 304 4.75 20.80 -0.91
N TYR A 305 5.90 20.31 -1.37
CA TYR A 305 6.00 19.06 -2.12
C TYR A 305 6.25 17.86 -1.21
N ARG A 306 5.68 16.72 -1.58
CA ARG A 306 6.03 15.40 -1.08
C ARG A 306 6.36 14.48 -2.23
N LEU A 307 7.24 13.52 -1.98
CA LEU A 307 7.50 12.42 -2.88
C LEU A 307 6.44 11.35 -2.69
N TYR A 308 5.97 10.83 -3.82
CA TYR A 308 5.02 9.73 -3.91
C TYR A 308 5.61 8.63 -4.79
N GLU A 309 5.31 7.39 -4.42
CA GLU A 309 5.63 6.23 -5.25
C GLU A 309 4.58 6.03 -6.33
N ILE A 310 5.04 5.73 -7.55
CA ILE A 310 4.21 5.20 -8.61
C ILE A 310 4.68 3.79 -8.94
N GLN A 311 3.89 2.79 -8.57
CA GLN A 311 4.22 1.40 -8.88
C GLN A 311 4.04 1.12 -10.38
N ALA A 312 4.97 0.33 -10.92
CA ALA A 312 4.84 -0.24 -12.24
C ALA A 312 3.99 -1.53 -12.18
N PHE A 313 3.26 -1.80 -13.25
CA PHE A 313 2.58 -3.09 -13.43
C PHE A 313 3.35 -3.90 -14.47
N SER A 314 3.69 -5.15 -14.13
CA SER A 314 4.41 -6.10 -14.97
C SER A 314 3.44 -7.11 -15.54
N ASN A 315 3.84 -7.64 -16.70
CA ASN A 315 3.15 -8.72 -17.36
C ASN A 315 3.96 -10.03 -17.38
N ASP A 316 5.03 -10.14 -16.61
CA ASP A 316 6.05 -11.20 -16.74
C ASP A 316 5.49 -12.62 -16.50
N LEU A 317 4.30 -12.76 -15.91
CA LEU A 317 3.59 -14.05 -15.73
C LEU A 317 2.16 -14.04 -16.31
N GLY A 318 1.84 -13.06 -17.15
CA GLY A 318 0.51 -12.86 -17.71
C GLY A 318 -0.56 -12.37 -16.72
N MET A 319 -0.33 -12.31 -15.41
CA MET A 319 -1.24 -11.55 -14.54
C MET A 319 -0.68 -10.13 -14.46
N PRO A 320 -1.52 -9.08 -14.41
CA PRO A 320 -1.05 -7.78 -13.98
C PRO A 320 -0.58 -7.96 -12.54
N ALA A 321 0.70 -8.26 -12.40
CA ALA A 321 1.41 -8.31 -11.15
C ALA A 321 2.11 -6.97 -10.97
N LEU A 322 2.40 -6.61 -9.74
CA LEU A 322 3.29 -5.48 -9.52
C LEU A 322 4.64 -5.81 -10.16
N ASP A 323 5.12 -4.90 -10.99
CA ASP A 323 6.48 -4.97 -11.53
C ASP A 323 7.43 -4.52 -10.43
N HIS A 324 7.80 -5.42 -9.53
CA HIS A 324 8.76 -5.08 -8.48
C HIS A 324 10.14 -4.70 -9.05
N SER A 325 10.41 -4.96 -10.35
CA SER A 325 11.66 -4.55 -10.99
C SER A 325 11.73 -3.06 -11.32
N ARG A 326 10.62 -2.33 -11.25
CA ARG A 326 10.57 -0.90 -11.53
C ARG A 326 9.64 -0.15 -10.58
N PHE A 327 10.07 1.02 -10.13
CA PHE A 327 9.19 1.92 -9.41
C PHE A 327 9.48 3.37 -9.81
N GLY A 328 8.45 4.19 -9.69
CA GLY A 328 8.47 5.60 -10.04
C GLY A 328 8.46 6.45 -8.80
N VAL A 329 9.13 7.60 -8.86
CA VAL A 329 9.09 8.62 -7.81
C VAL A 329 8.66 9.91 -8.45
N ILE A 330 7.70 10.61 -7.84
CA ILE A 330 7.27 11.93 -8.30
C ILE A 330 7.09 12.89 -7.12
N ALA A 331 7.59 14.13 -7.27
CA ALA A 331 7.36 15.19 -6.30
C ALA A 331 6.09 15.98 -6.66
N LEU A 332 5.10 15.98 -5.78
CA LEU A 332 3.80 16.64 -5.99
C LEU A 332 3.43 17.53 -4.79
N THR A 333 2.75 18.64 -5.04
CA THR A 333 2.00 19.35 -3.99
C THR A 333 0.71 18.59 -3.65
N GLU A 334 0.06 18.94 -2.54
CA GLU A 334 -1.22 18.29 -2.15
C GLU A 334 -2.28 18.37 -3.27
N ASN A 335 -2.42 19.54 -3.90
CA ASN A 335 -3.38 19.72 -5.00
C ASN A 335 -3.03 18.87 -6.22
N GLN A 336 -1.74 18.73 -6.52
CA GLN A 336 -1.26 17.88 -7.60
C GLN A 336 -1.47 16.40 -7.29
N ALA A 337 -1.18 15.97 -6.06
CA ALA A 337 -1.39 14.60 -5.63
C ALA A 337 -2.89 14.23 -5.68
N LYS A 338 -3.80 15.09 -5.22
CA LYS A 338 -5.25 14.88 -5.35
C LYS A 338 -5.67 14.69 -6.81
N ALA A 339 -5.13 15.49 -7.72
CA ALA A 339 -5.40 15.36 -9.15
C ALA A 339 -4.82 14.08 -9.76
N TYR A 340 -3.61 13.67 -9.33
CA TYR A 340 -2.95 12.47 -9.81
C TYR A 340 -3.65 11.19 -9.33
N PHE A 341 -3.88 11.06 -8.03
CA PHE A 341 -4.48 9.85 -7.45
C PHE A 341 -6.01 9.81 -7.56
N LYS A 342 -6.65 10.92 -7.97
CA LYS A 342 -8.12 11.08 -7.99
C LYS A 342 -8.78 10.81 -6.64
N GLN A 343 -8.03 10.94 -5.55
CA GLN A 343 -8.50 10.72 -4.20
C GLN A 343 -8.96 12.04 -3.58
N LYS A 344 -10.09 12.00 -2.88
CA LYS A 344 -10.60 13.16 -2.13
C LYS A 344 -9.78 13.41 -0.87
N ASP A 345 -9.38 12.33 -0.21
CA ASP A 345 -8.69 12.34 1.08
C ASP A 345 -7.35 11.64 0.96
N LEU A 346 -6.37 12.32 0.37
CA LEU A 346 -4.99 11.99 0.71
C LEU A 346 -4.82 12.38 2.18
N HIS A 347 -4.44 11.42 3.02
CA HIS A 347 -4.22 11.65 4.45
C HIS A 347 -3.45 12.96 4.62
N GLN A 348 -4.06 13.93 5.31
CA GLN A 348 -3.40 15.18 5.62
C GLN A 348 -2.23 14.84 6.53
N GLU A 349 -1.03 14.84 5.94
CA GLU A 349 0.19 14.71 6.70
C GLU A 349 0.21 15.76 7.81
N THR A 350 0.35 15.32 9.05
CA THR A 350 0.47 16.25 10.18
C THR A 350 1.69 17.15 9.99
N LYS A 351 1.64 18.36 10.56
CA LYS A 351 2.74 19.33 10.53
C LYS A 351 3.89 18.98 11.50
N LEU A 352 4.14 17.69 11.73
CA LEU A 352 5.18 17.21 12.64
C LEU A 352 6.55 17.30 11.95
N THR A 353 7.21 18.44 12.14
CA THR A 353 8.64 18.61 11.86
C THR A 353 9.48 18.00 12.97
N THR A 354 10.74 17.69 12.71
CA THR A 354 11.68 17.19 13.72
C THR A 354 11.77 18.13 14.93
N ASP A 355 11.75 19.44 14.71
CA ASP A 355 11.84 20.43 15.81
C ASP A 355 10.57 20.41 16.67
N ARG A 356 9.39 20.31 16.03
CA ARG A 356 8.11 20.13 16.75
C ARG A 356 8.07 18.81 17.50
N ILE A 357 8.63 17.74 16.94
CA ILE A 357 8.75 16.45 17.62
C ILE A 357 9.60 16.61 18.90
N GLU A 358 10.75 17.29 18.85
CA GLU A 358 11.57 17.53 20.03
C GLU A 358 10.87 18.37 21.11
N GLU A 359 10.05 19.35 20.71
CA GLU A 359 9.16 20.09 21.63
C GLU A 359 8.16 19.15 22.32
N ILE A 360 7.52 18.26 21.56
CA ILE A 360 6.56 17.27 22.08
C ILE A 360 7.25 16.29 23.03
N LEU A 361 8.43 15.80 22.70
CA LEU A 361 9.21 14.91 23.58
C LEU A 361 9.63 15.63 24.87
N SER A 362 9.98 16.91 24.79
CA SER A 362 10.27 17.73 25.96
C SER A 362 9.02 17.92 26.83
N LEU A 363 7.85 18.07 26.21
CA LEU A 363 6.57 18.11 26.91
C LEU A 363 6.27 16.77 27.62
N PHE A 364 6.46 15.63 26.94
CA PHE A 364 6.27 14.30 27.52
C PHE A 364 7.10 14.12 28.79
N GLN A 365 8.38 14.54 28.76
CA GLN A 365 9.22 14.56 29.96
C GLN A 365 8.66 15.48 31.05
N LYS A 366 8.27 16.70 30.69
CA LYS A 366 7.79 17.73 31.63
C LYS A 366 6.51 17.31 32.36
N ILE A 367 5.58 16.63 31.68
CA ILE A 367 4.33 16.15 32.28
C ILE A 367 4.49 14.79 33.00
N GLY A 368 5.72 14.28 33.08
CA GLY A 368 6.03 13.02 33.73
C GLY A 368 5.58 11.78 32.98
N LEU A 369 5.35 11.87 31.67
CA LEU A 369 4.95 10.73 30.84
C LEU A 369 6.05 9.66 30.75
N PHE A 370 7.32 10.10 30.84
CA PHE A 370 8.52 9.24 30.81
C PHE A 370 9.07 8.87 32.19
N ASN A 371 8.42 9.24 33.30
CA ASN A 371 8.98 9.07 34.64
C ASN A 371 9.26 7.61 35.02
N HIS A 372 8.56 6.65 34.41
CA HIS A 372 8.76 5.21 34.65
C HIS A 372 9.71 4.56 33.65
N LEU A 373 10.11 5.26 32.58
CA LEU A 373 11.01 4.75 31.57
C LEU A 373 12.46 4.92 32.01
N THR A 374 13.30 3.94 31.68
CA THR A 374 14.75 4.07 31.85
C THR A 374 15.32 5.02 30.80
N GLN A 375 16.51 5.58 31.07
CA GLN A 375 17.21 6.40 30.08
C GLN A 375 17.51 5.63 28.78
N GLU A 376 17.74 4.31 28.89
CA GLU A 376 17.94 3.42 27.74
C GLU A 376 16.65 3.31 26.90
N GLN A 377 15.49 3.11 27.53
CA GLN A 377 14.19 3.09 26.83
C GLN A 377 13.88 4.43 26.15
N ILE A 378 14.14 5.55 26.82
CA ILE A 378 13.95 6.89 26.23
C ILE A 378 14.88 7.08 25.03
N THR A 379 16.14 6.64 25.15
CA THR A 379 17.13 6.74 24.06
C THR A 379 16.75 5.85 22.89
N ALA A 380 16.31 4.62 23.13
CA ALA A 380 15.83 3.70 22.11
C ALA A 380 14.58 4.24 21.40
N GLY A 381 13.61 4.78 22.13
CA GLY A 381 12.41 5.38 21.53
C GLY A 381 12.72 6.63 20.70
N ARG A 382 13.63 7.49 21.17
CA ARG A 382 14.14 8.61 20.37
C ARG A 382 14.83 8.13 19.10
N GLN A 383 15.61 7.06 19.17
CA GLN A 383 16.26 6.48 18.00
C GLN A 383 15.24 5.93 16.99
N LYS A 384 14.19 5.25 17.45
CA LYS A 384 13.06 4.81 16.61
C LYS A 384 12.41 6.01 15.90
N ILE A 385 12.11 7.10 16.62
CA ILE A 385 11.56 8.34 16.03
C ILE A 385 12.50 8.96 14.99
N ILE A 386 13.80 8.99 15.25
CA ILE A 386 14.79 9.50 14.30
C ILE A 386 14.82 8.67 13.03
N GLN A 387 14.64 7.35 13.13
CA GLN A 387 14.64 6.40 12.02
C GLN A 387 13.27 6.19 11.35
N SER A 388 12.20 6.81 11.86
CA SER A 388 10.85 6.70 11.30
C SER A 388 10.35 8.02 10.72
N TYR A 389 9.36 7.90 9.84
CA TYR A 389 8.57 9.03 9.35
C TYR A 389 7.25 9.11 10.10
N ILE A 390 7.28 9.94 11.13
CA ILE A 390 6.14 10.19 12.02
C ILE A 390 5.12 11.05 11.28
N THR A 391 3.95 10.47 11.03
CA THR A 391 2.85 11.15 10.34
C THR A 391 1.68 11.43 11.27
N HIS A 392 1.63 10.81 12.44
CA HIS A 392 0.61 11.02 13.46
C HIS A 392 1.24 11.19 14.85
N PRO A 393 0.62 11.96 15.77
CA PRO A 393 1.10 12.09 17.14
C PRO A 393 1.19 10.75 17.89
N ASN A 394 0.30 9.80 17.59
CA ASN A 394 0.33 8.49 18.25
C ASN A 394 1.56 7.67 17.88
N ASP A 395 2.14 7.86 16.69
CA ASP A 395 3.40 7.23 16.29
C ASP A 395 4.54 7.64 17.26
N LEU A 396 4.49 8.88 17.81
CA LEU A 396 5.44 9.33 18.82
C LEU A 396 5.28 8.58 20.15
N LEU A 397 4.04 8.29 20.54
CA LEU A 397 3.75 7.57 21.78
C LEU A 397 4.17 6.10 21.67
N GLN A 398 3.88 5.45 20.54
CA GLN A 398 4.21 4.05 20.29
C GLN A 398 5.71 3.79 20.14
N ALA A 399 6.51 4.81 19.85
CA ALA A 399 7.96 4.64 19.75
C ALA A 399 8.62 4.27 21.09
N PHE A 400 7.97 4.50 22.23
CA PHE A 400 8.56 4.21 23.54
C PHE A 400 7.97 2.93 24.13
N ASP A 401 8.85 1.97 24.40
CA ASP A 401 8.46 0.71 25.04
C ASP A 401 7.83 0.99 26.42
N ASN A 402 6.77 0.26 26.76
CA ASN A 402 5.98 0.44 27.98
C ASN A 402 5.33 1.83 28.13
N LEU A 403 5.15 2.60 27.05
CA LEU A 403 4.31 3.80 27.07
C LEU A 403 2.89 3.54 26.56
N VAL A 404 2.76 2.71 25.53
CA VAL A 404 1.49 2.30 24.93
C VAL A 404 1.45 0.78 24.92
N VAL A 405 0.29 0.20 25.26
CA VAL A 405 0.01 -1.23 25.04
C VAL A 405 -0.62 -1.37 23.67
N THR A 406 0.13 -1.85 22.68
CA THR A 406 -0.43 -2.28 21.40
C THR A 406 -1.12 -3.63 21.60
N VAL A 407 -2.28 -3.82 20.99
CA VAL A 407 -3.07 -5.04 21.10
C VAL A 407 -3.12 -5.70 19.74
N GLU A 408 -2.63 -6.93 19.66
CA GLU A 408 -2.89 -7.81 18.53
C GLU A 408 -4.16 -8.59 18.86
N TRP A 409 -5.26 -8.29 18.17
CA TRP A 409 -6.53 -8.93 18.49
C TRP A 409 -6.58 -10.37 17.97
N GLU A 410 -5.83 -10.65 16.89
CA GLU A 410 -5.65 -11.98 16.26
C GLU A 410 -4.57 -12.79 16.99
N SER A 411 -4.60 -12.82 18.33
CA SER A 411 -3.61 -13.52 19.16
C SER A 411 -4.25 -14.49 20.16
N GLY A 412 -5.48 -14.93 19.89
CA GLY A 412 -6.21 -15.87 20.74
C GLY A 412 -5.48 -17.20 20.89
N ASP A 413 -4.71 -17.61 19.88
CA ASP A 413 -3.94 -18.86 19.80
C ASP A 413 -2.72 -18.92 20.74
N VAL A 414 -2.33 -17.78 21.34
CA VAL A 414 -1.32 -17.72 22.39
C VAL A 414 -1.86 -18.36 23.67
N GLU A 415 -0.99 -19.00 24.47
CA GLU A 415 -1.44 -19.74 25.66
C GLU A 415 -2.14 -18.85 26.71
N ASN A 416 -1.67 -17.61 26.90
CA ASN A 416 -2.16 -16.73 27.97
C ASN A 416 -2.33 -15.23 27.62
N PRO A 417 -3.07 -14.86 26.55
CA PRO A 417 -3.06 -13.49 26.02
C PRO A 417 -3.63 -12.44 26.98
N TYR A 418 -4.72 -12.74 27.71
CA TYR A 418 -5.27 -11.78 28.70
C TYR A 418 -4.35 -11.54 29.90
N GLN A 419 -3.60 -12.56 30.32
CA GLN A 419 -2.62 -12.41 31.39
C GLN A 419 -1.47 -11.50 30.95
N GLU A 420 -0.91 -11.73 29.76
CA GLU A 420 0.14 -10.90 29.18
C GLU A 420 -0.32 -9.45 28.97
N LEU A 421 -1.51 -9.24 28.41
CA LEU A 421 -2.10 -7.91 28.28
C LEU A 421 -2.29 -7.23 29.64
N THR A 422 -2.71 -7.96 30.67
CA THR A 422 -2.83 -7.39 32.03
C THR A 422 -1.46 -6.98 32.59
N HIS A 423 -0.40 -7.75 32.32
CA HIS A 423 0.97 -7.37 32.67
C HIS A 423 1.46 -6.14 31.91
N HIS A 424 1.18 -6.03 30.61
CA HIS A 424 1.51 -4.84 29.83
C HIS A 424 0.77 -3.60 30.34
N LEU A 425 -0.53 -3.72 30.66
CA LEU A 425 -1.30 -2.63 31.24
C LEU A 425 -0.75 -2.18 32.59
N ALA A 426 -0.34 -3.14 33.43
CA ALA A 426 0.35 -2.83 34.68
C ALA A 426 1.64 -2.04 34.44
N ALA A 427 2.45 -2.44 33.47
CA ALA A 427 3.71 -1.78 33.13
C ALA A 427 3.50 -0.32 32.68
N VAL A 428 2.53 -0.06 31.78
CA VAL A 428 2.29 1.30 31.29
C VAL A 428 1.59 2.21 32.32
N SER A 429 0.97 1.64 33.36
CA SER A 429 0.27 2.39 34.41
C SER A 429 1.17 3.12 35.41
N ARG A 430 2.50 2.90 35.33
CA ARG A 430 3.49 3.54 36.21
C ARG A 430 3.27 3.25 37.70
N GLY A 431 2.83 2.02 38.01
CA GLY A 431 2.58 1.58 39.38
C GLY A 431 1.22 1.99 39.94
N MET A 432 0.35 2.61 39.14
CA MET A 432 -1.01 2.95 39.55
C MET A 432 -1.96 1.76 39.44
N PHE A 433 -1.70 0.83 38.52
CA PHE A 433 -2.40 -0.44 38.37
C PHE A 433 -1.39 -1.58 38.57
N THR A 434 -1.38 -2.17 39.77
CA THR A 434 -0.43 -3.23 40.17
C THR A 434 -1.15 -4.52 40.52
N PRO A 435 -1.74 -5.22 39.53
CA PRO A 435 -2.41 -6.49 39.76
C PRO A 435 -1.42 -7.57 40.21
N SER A 436 -1.85 -8.46 41.10
CA SER A 436 -1.17 -9.69 41.50
C SER A 436 -2.05 -10.91 41.24
N ASP A 437 -1.48 -12.11 41.36
CA ASP A 437 -2.21 -13.39 41.25
C ASP A 437 -3.03 -13.50 39.95
N ILE A 438 -2.48 -12.99 38.84
CA ILE A 438 -3.17 -12.96 37.54
C ILE A 438 -3.35 -14.39 37.06
N SER A 439 -4.56 -14.73 36.64
CA SER A 439 -4.93 -16.05 36.15
C SER A 439 -5.90 -15.93 35.00
N ASN A 440 -5.66 -16.71 33.96
CA ASN A 440 -6.53 -16.89 32.82
C ASN A 440 -6.87 -18.38 32.65
N GLU A 441 -8.10 -18.67 32.25
CA GLU A 441 -8.57 -20.05 32.07
C GLU A 441 -9.33 -20.15 30.74
N PHE A 442 -8.70 -20.73 29.71
CA PHE A 442 -9.30 -20.85 28.37
C PHE A 442 -10.07 -22.16 28.21
N ASP A 443 -11.31 -22.04 27.74
CA ASP A 443 -12.17 -23.12 27.27
C ASP A 443 -12.36 -22.98 25.76
N TRP A 444 -11.46 -23.61 25.01
CA TRP A 444 -11.46 -23.65 23.55
C TRP A 444 -12.69 -24.32 22.95
N GLN A 445 -13.33 -25.23 23.67
CA GLN A 445 -14.52 -25.93 23.17
C GLN A 445 -15.74 -25.01 23.15
N ASN A 446 -15.88 -24.16 24.17
CA ASN A 446 -16.99 -23.23 24.30
C ASN A 446 -16.64 -21.80 23.87
N GLN A 447 -15.39 -21.57 23.42
CA GLN A 447 -14.82 -20.27 23.07
C GLN A 447 -14.99 -19.21 24.17
N THR A 448 -14.67 -19.60 25.41
CA THR A 448 -14.75 -18.70 26.57
C THR A 448 -13.45 -18.67 27.35
N ALA A 449 -13.16 -17.55 28.01
CA ALA A 449 -12.01 -17.43 28.90
C ALA A 449 -12.41 -16.81 30.25
N GLY A 450 -11.90 -17.34 31.36
CA GLY A 450 -11.89 -16.65 32.64
C GLY A 450 -10.68 -15.73 32.70
N GLN A 451 -10.85 -14.48 33.18
CA GLN A 451 -9.75 -13.58 33.51
C GLN A 451 -9.92 -13.10 34.95
N SER A 452 -8.86 -13.17 35.75
CA SER A 452 -8.92 -12.72 37.15
C SER A 452 -7.58 -12.25 37.69
N PHE A 453 -7.61 -11.32 38.64
CA PHE A 453 -6.43 -10.79 39.33
C PHE A 453 -6.82 -10.17 40.67
N THR A 454 -5.83 -9.95 41.54
CA THR A 454 -5.97 -9.26 42.82
C THR A 454 -5.43 -7.84 42.69
N LEU A 455 -6.17 -6.83 43.15
CA LEU A 455 -5.71 -5.44 43.21
C LEU A 455 -6.18 -4.82 44.53
N ASN A 456 -5.27 -4.19 45.27
CA ASN A 456 -5.55 -3.61 46.60
C ASN A 456 -6.25 -4.60 47.56
N ASN A 457 -5.75 -5.85 47.62
CA ASN A 457 -6.30 -6.96 48.41
C ASN A 457 -7.74 -7.39 48.05
N ARG A 458 -8.26 -6.99 46.88
CA ARG A 458 -9.56 -7.44 46.36
C ARG A 458 -9.37 -8.24 45.09
N ARG A 459 -10.02 -9.40 45.02
CA ARG A 459 -10.07 -10.23 43.80
C ARG A 459 -11.12 -9.67 42.83
N TYR A 460 -10.74 -9.53 41.57
CA TYR A 460 -11.61 -9.21 40.45
C TYR A 460 -11.58 -10.38 39.47
N SER A 461 -12.72 -10.67 38.86
CA SER A 461 -12.84 -11.75 37.88
C SER A 461 -13.95 -11.44 36.88
N THR A 462 -13.74 -11.80 35.62
CA THR A 462 -14.75 -11.74 34.56
C THR A 462 -14.68 -13.00 33.70
N LYS A 463 -15.78 -13.29 33.00
CA LYS A 463 -15.85 -14.28 31.93
C LYS A 463 -15.90 -13.52 30.60
N LEU A 464 -15.10 -13.97 29.64
CA LEU A 464 -14.93 -13.40 28.31
C LEU A 464 -15.32 -14.42 27.25
N GLU A 465 -15.76 -13.95 26.09
CA GLU A 465 -16.12 -14.72 24.90
C GLU A 465 -15.18 -14.34 23.75
N PHE A 466 -14.44 -15.30 23.22
CA PHE A 466 -13.54 -15.07 22.10
C PHE A 466 -14.07 -15.76 20.84
N ASN A 467 -13.58 -15.40 19.66
CA ASN A 467 -13.99 -16.06 18.43
C ASN A 467 -12.74 -16.50 17.65
N ASP A 468 -12.48 -17.80 17.67
CA ASP A 468 -11.26 -18.40 17.12
C ASP A 468 -10.00 -17.74 17.69
N ASP A 469 -9.29 -16.95 16.89
CA ASP A 469 -8.10 -16.20 17.25
C ASP A 469 -8.37 -14.76 17.70
N PHE A 470 -9.62 -14.29 17.71
CA PHE A 470 -9.98 -12.94 18.15
C PHE A 470 -10.30 -12.85 19.63
N LEU A 471 -9.53 -12.05 20.38
CA LEU A 471 -9.79 -11.74 21.81
C LEU A 471 -11.07 -10.91 22.01
N ASP A 472 -11.70 -11.06 23.18
CA ASP A 472 -12.91 -10.34 23.59
C ASP A 472 -12.62 -8.86 23.92
N PRO A 473 -13.23 -7.89 23.22
CA PRO A 473 -13.11 -6.47 23.56
C PRO A 473 -13.58 -6.12 24.98
N GLU A 474 -14.49 -6.90 25.58
CA GLU A 474 -14.97 -6.67 26.95
C GLU A 474 -13.87 -6.82 28.02
N PHE A 475 -12.72 -7.40 27.65
CA PHE A 475 -11.53 -7.39 28.49
C PHE A 475 -11.14 -5.96 28.92
N PHE A 476 -11.12 -4.99 28.00
CA PHE A 476 -10.75 -3.61 28.34
C PHE A 476 -11.85 -2.91 29.13
N THR A 477 -13.12 -3.16 28.83
CA THR A 477 -14.24 -2.69 29.66
C THR A 477 -14.06 -3.14 31.10
N PHE A 478 -13.70 -4.40 31.32
CA PHE A 478 -13.43 -4.94 32.65
C PHE A 478 -12.24 -4.26 33.33
N ILE A 479 -11.11 -4.09 32.64
CA ILE A 479 -9.94 -3.38 33.20
C ILE A 479 -10.30 -1.94 33.57
N GLU A 480 -10.98 -1.21 32.69
CA GLU A 480 -11.38 0.18 32.93
C GLU A 480 -12.29 0.31 34.15
N GLN A 481 -13.27 -0.59 34.30
CA GLN A 481 -14.17 -0.61 35.47
C GLN A 481 -13.40 -0.85 36.78
N VAL A 482 -12.41 -1.74 36.78
CA VAL A 482 -11.59 -2.01 37.96
C VAL A 482 -10.70 -0.81 38.29
N VAL A 483 -10.08 -0.20 37.28
CA VAL A 483 -9.23 0.98 37.43
C VAL A 483 -10.03 2.18 37.96
N GLU A 484 -11.22 2.44 37.42
CA GLU A 484 -12.08 3.54 37.89
C GLU A 484 -12.48 3.39 39.38
N GLN A 485 -12.62 2.16 39.87
CA GLN A 485 -12.93 1.89 41.28
C GLN A 485 -11.73 2.01 42.23
N THR A 486 -10.51 1.81 41.73
CA THR A 486 -9.33 1.57 42.58
C THR A 486 -8.21 2.58 42.41
N VAL A 487 -8.20 3.32 41.30
CA VAL A 487 -7.14 4.25 40.93
C VAL A 487 -7.72 5.67 40.88
N PRO A 488 -7.44 6.51 41.90
CA PRO A 488 -8.11 7.81 42.04
C PRO A 488 -7.68 8.86 41.01
N ASP A 489 -6.45 8.78 40.49
CA ASP A 489 -5.93 9.73 39.50
C ASP A 489 -5.23 9.02 38.34
N GLY A 490 -6.03 8.41 37.47
CA GLY A 490 -5.60 7.95 36.17
C GLY A 490 -6.51 6.88 35.59
N ARG A 491 -6.47 6.74 34.27
CA ARG A 491 -7.26 5.77 33.52
C ARG A 491 -6.48 5.32 32.30
N PHE A 492 -6.83 4.14 31.78
CA PHE A 492 -6.44 3.75 30.43
C PHE A 492 -7.33 4.47 29.43
N TYR A 493 -6.75 4.88 28.31
CA TYR A 493 -7.45 5.49 27.20
C TYR A 493 -7.05 4.80 25.90
N PRO A 494 -8.02 4.43 25.04
CA PRO A 494 -7.70 3.95 23.71
C PRO A 494 -7.07 5.07 22.88
N LEU A 495 -6.03 4.72 22.13
CA LEU A 495 -5.45 5.53 21.08
C LEU A 495 -6.04 5.09 19.75
N TYR A 496 -6.49 6.04 18.95
CA TYR A 496 -7.12 5.77 17.66
C TYR A 496 -6.23 6.18 16.49
N GLN A 497 -6.22 5.37 15.43
CA GLN A 497 -5.78 5.75 14.10
C GLN A 497 -7.02 5.86 13.20
N GLY A 498 -7.34 7.07 12.75
CA GLY A 498 -8.61 7.31 12.05
C GLY A 498 -9.82 7.26 13.00
N ALA A 499 -10.99 6.97 12.43
CA ALA A 499 -12.27 7.08 13.16
C ALA A 499 -12.64 5.85 13.99
N TYR A 500 -12.04 4.69 13.72
CA TYR A 500 -12.51 3.42 14.30
C TYR A 500 -11.41 2.46 14.77
N ASP A 501 -10.14 2.66 14.38
CA ASP A 501 -9.11 1.67 14.65
C ASP A 501 -8.36 2.00 15.94
N ILE A 502 -8.56 1.18 16.98
CA ILE A 502 -7.80 1.26 18.23
C ILE A 502 -6.43 0.64 17.99
N ILE A 503 -5.38 1.46 18.04
CA ILE A 503 -3.99 1.02 17.83
C ILE A 503 -3.25 0.71 19.13
N GLY A 504 -3.89 0.97 20.28
CA GLY A 504 -3.38 0.62 21.59
C GLY A 504 -4.00 1.41 22.72
N TYR A 505 -3.50 1.21 23.93
CA TYR A 505 -3.99 1.84 25.15
C TYR A 505 -2.86 2.55 25.90
N ILE A 506 -3.14 3.75 26.39
CA ILE A 506 -2.20 4.55 27.20
C ILE A 506 -2.81 4.86 28.57
N PHE A 507 -2.00 4.77 29.63
CA PHE A 507 -2.41 5.23 30.95
C PHE A 507 -2.05 6.71 31.16
N LEU A 508 -3.04 7.53 31.47
CA LEU A 508 -2.89 8.96 31.68
C LEU A 508 -3.56 9.41 32.99
N THR A 509 -2.89 10.27 33.75
CA THR A 509 -3.55 11.06 34.80
C THR A 509 -4.50 12.08 34.18
N ASN A 510 -5.40 12.65 34.99
CA ASN A 510 -6.34 13.66 34.47
C ASN A 510 -5.61 14.88 33.87
N GLU A 511 -4.51 15.29 34.50
CA GLU A 511 -3.71 16.42 34.04
C GLU A 511 -2.93 16.10 32.76
N GLN A 512 -2.31 14.92 32.67
CA GLN A 512 -1.62 14.48 31.45
C GLN A 512 -2.58 14.42 30.27
N ARG A 513 -3.77 13.82 30.47
CA ARG A 513 -4.83 13.79 29.46
C ARG A 513 -5.19 15.18 28.97
N ARG A 514 -5.48 16.10 29.90
CA ARG A 514 -5.88 17.47 29.57
C ARG A 514 -4.82 18.19 28.75
N ILE A 515 -3.55 18.05 29.12
CA ILE A 515 -2.43 18.68 28.40
C ILE A 515 -2.29 18.07 26.99
N LEU A 516 -2.24 16.74 26.87
CA LEU A 516 -2.08 16.07 25.58
C LEU A 516 -3.24 16.38 24.62
N GLN A 517 -4.48 16.43 25.12
CA GLN A 517 -5.64 16.84 24.34
C GLN A 517 -5.54 18.30 23.88
N SER A 518 -5.12 19.21 24.77
CA SER A 518 -4.99 20.63 24.41
C SER A 518 -3.92 20.90 23.34
N GLU A 519 -2.92 20.03 23.25
CA GLU A 519 -1.87 20.07 22.23
C GLU A 519 -2.23 19.29 20.96
N GLY A 520 -3.41 18.64 20.91
CA GLY A 520 -3.84 17.82 19.79
C GLY A 520 -3.00 16.55 19.60
N LEU A 521 -2.35 16.06 20.66
CA LEU A 521 -1.46 14.88 20.62
C LEU A 521 -2.20 13.57 20.85
N VAL A 522 -3.43 13.64 21.36
CA VAL A 522 -4.33 12.51 21.49
C VAL A 522 -5.75 12.95 21.12
N VAL A 523 -6.44 12.12 20.35
CA VAL A 523 -7.89 12.23 20.15
C VAL A 523 -8.52 11.16 21.00
N LEU A 524 -9.15 11.58 22.10
CA LEU A 524 -9.87 10.67 22.98
C LEU A 524 -11.33 11.03 22.87
N GLU A 525 -12.18 10.09 22.47
CA GLU A 525 -13.62 10.32 22.50
C GLU A 525 -14.02 10.71 23.93
N ALA A 526 -14.81 11.77 24.07
CA ALA A 526 -15.49 12.02 25.32
C ALA A 526 -16.35 10.79 25.56
N SER A 527 -16.09 10.03 26.64
CA SER A 527 -16.84 8.84 27.02
C SER A 527 -18.34 9.15 26.98
N THR A 528 -18.98 8.94 25.84
CA THR A 528 -20.42 9.00 25.71
C THR A 528 -20.86 7.82 26.55
N LYS A 529 -21.47 8.11 27.70
CA LYS A 529 -22.18 7.12 28.50
C LYS A 529 -23.07 6.34 27.53
N ARG A 530 -22.65 5.13 27.15
CA ARG A 530 -23.53 4.15 26.53
C ARG A 530 -24.50 3.80 27.66
N ASN A 531 -25.68 4.42 27.61
CA ASN A 531 -26.78 4.15 28.54
C ASN A 531 -27.35 2.76 28.29
#